data_AF-A0A1F3BT40-F1
#
_entry.id   AF-A0A1F3BT40-F1
#
_cell.length_a   1.000
_cell.length_b   1.000
_cell.length_c   1.000
_cell.angle_alpha   90.00
_cell.angle_beta   90.00
_cell.angle_gamma   90.00
#
_symmetry.space_group_name_H-M   'P 1'
#
loop_
_entity.id
_entity.type
_entity.pdbx_description
1 polymer ?
#
loop_
_entity_poly.entity_id
_entity_poly.type
_entity_poly.pdbx_seq_one_letter_code
_entity_poly.pdbx_strand_id
1 'polypeptide(L)'
;MRFYKHLLLWSSVGTLAVLCWAAFAENSLSDWRRVQASARSRLPSAEAAAFPVELRQVVIPELAIADRCVSCHVGMAPGEKGIPGDEALAPHPPVSHDPASFGCTTCHSGQGRATTIEEAHGQVEHWPEPMLPRRYLYASCGTCHTHLAVPNAAALARGRDALERSDCLACHRVDGRGGTLRPGGEGGLEGPDLSRTGARGYRPDWHAHHAREHERGRSGPWATAFAPLPDADRQAVDVFLASRVGAPGLVEAKALFHSLGCRGCHAVGGVGGADGTDLTRAGQRDPGQRPWAGVKGEHTQENWLKEHFRAPARVTPGSLMPELGLDEEQIDQLTLYVFSLRRTSLGDAFQPKDRVRAEKLGEREFAADGATLYGTFCAACHGQGGEGARYPGLAPFPAIGNPDFLELASDELIAETVKSGRPGRRMPAWGEQEGGLRPAEIAAVVRHVRGLSSVAYRPDARPRRWARGDVAQGAQLYASACAGCHGARGQGAEGPMLANPVLLRAATDGYLAETIRRGRRGTAMVGFERPTPTRRSLEASEIESIVTFIRTWERERKP
;
A
#
# COMPACT_ATOMS: atom_id res chain seq x y z
N MET A 1 -70.30 -17.39 3.13
CA MET A 1 -70.14 -16.05 3.76
C MET A 1 -69.64 -16.09 5.21
N ARG A 2 -70.18 -16.92 6.12
CA ARG A 2 -69.69 -17.00 7.52
C ARG A 2 -68.23 -17.45 7.64
N PHE A 3 -67.81 -18.44 6.85
CA PHE A 3 -66.42 -18.92 6.81
C PHE A 3 -65.42 -17.79 6.54
N TYR A 4 -65.61 -17.01 5.48
CA TYR A 4 -64.73 -15.88 5.14
C TYR A 4 -64.72 -14.77 6.19
N LYS A 5 -65.84 -14.50 6.88
CA LYS A 5 -65.89 -13.54 8.00
C LYS A 5 -65.06 -14.01 9.20
N HIS A 6 -65.15 -15.29 9.56
CA HIS A 6 -64.32 -15.85 10.62
C HIS A 6 -62.86 -15.93 10.22
N LEU A 7 -62.55 -16.29 8.97
CA LEU A 7 -61.18 -16.30 8.46
C LEU A 7 -60.54 -14.91 8.55
N LEU A 8 -61.24 -13.86 8.09
CA LEU A 8 -60.76 -12.48 8.16
C LEU A 8 -60.60 -11.98 9.60
N LEU A 9 -61.53 -12.34 10.49
CA LEU A 9 -61.43 -11.99 11.92
C LEU A 9 -60.21 -12.66 12.56
N TRP A 10 -60.05 -13.98 12.37
CA TRP A 10 -58.94 -14.73 12.95
C TRP A 10 -57.59 -14.31 12.36
N SER A 11 -57.51 -14.03 11.06
CA SER A 11 -56.30 -13.47 10.45
C SER A 11 -55.98 -12.08 11.01
N SER A 12 -56.98 -11.22 11.23
CA SER A 12 -56.78 -9.89 11.80
C SER A 12 -56.32 -9.96 13.26
N VAL A 13 -56.92 -10.83 14.07
CA VAL A 13 -56.51 -11.08 15.46
C VAL A 13 -55.09 -11.67 15.49
N GLY A 14 -54.78 -12.61 14.60
CA GLY A 14 -53.43 -13.17 14.45
C GLY A 14 -52.39 -12.10 14.13
N THR A 15 -52.67 -11.25 13.14
CA THR A 15 -51.79 -10.11 12.80
C THR A 15 -51.63 -9.16 13.99
N LEU A 16 -52.71 -8.81 14.69
CA LEU A 16 -52.64 -7.93 15.86
C LEU A 16 -51.79 -8.54 16.98
N ALA A 17 -51.95 -9.84 17.26
CA ALA A 17 -51.15 -10.55 18.25
C ALA A 17 -49.66 -10.55 17.88
N VAL A 18 -49.32 -10.78 16.61
CA VAL A 18 -47.94 -10.70 16.11
C VAL A 18 -47.37 -9.29 16.26
N LEU A 19 -48.15 -8.25 15.94
CA LEU A 19 -47.71 -6.85 16.10
C LEU A 19 -47.53 -6.49 17.58
N CYS A 20 -48.44 -6.90 18.46
CA CYS A 20 -48.30 -6.70 19.90
C CYS A 20 -47.07 -7.42 20.46
N TRP A 21 -46.82 -8.66 20.02
CA TRP A 21 -45.63 -9.41 20.40
C TRP A 21 -44.35 -8.75 19.88
N ALA A 22 -44.32 -8.31 18.62
CA ALA A 22 -43.19 -7.61 18.04
C ALA A 22 -42.88 -6.31 18.80
N ALA A 23 -43.91 -5.50 19.09
CA ALA A 23 -43.75 -4.28 19.88
C ALA A 23 -43.24 -4.56 21.31
N PHE A 24 -43.72 -5.63 21.95
CA PHE A 24 -43.22 -6.06 23.26
C PHE A 24 -41.77 -6.53 23.17
N ALA A 25 -41.43 -7.38 22.20
CA ALA A 25 -40.09 -7.90 22.01
C ALA A 25 -39.08 -6.77 21.74
N GLU A 26 -39.40 -5.85 20.84
CA GLU A 26 -38.54 -4.73 20.47
C GLU A 26 -38.36 -3.73 21.62
N ASN A 27 -39.45 -3.42 22.36
CA ASN A 27 -39.39 -2.42 23.41
C ASN A 27 -38.99 -2.96 24.78
N SER A 28 -39.19 -4.24 25.10
CA SER A 28 -38.91 -4.82 26.42
C SER A 28 -37.82 -5.88 26.44
N LEU A 29 -37.55 -6.56 25.32
CA LEU A 29 -36.56 -7.64 25.23
C LEU A 29 -35.28 -7.24 24.45
N SER A 30 -35.13 -5.95 24.11
CA SER A 30 -33.96 -5.45 23.38
C SER A 30 -32.65 -5.65 24.14
N ASP A 31 -31.58 -5.92 23.38
CA ASP A 31 -30.25 -6.22 23.92
C ASP A 31 -29.72 -5.13 24.83
N TRP A 32 -29.83 -3.87 24.40
CA TRP A 32 -29.31 -2.73 25.16
C TRP A 32 -29.96 -2.59 26.54
N ARG A 33 -31.25 -2.92 26.70
CA ARG A 33 -31.92 -2.91 28.02
C ARG A 33 -31.33 -3.95 28.94
N ARG A 34 -31.05 -5.16 28.42
CA ARG A 34 -30.41 -6.23 29.20
C ARG A 34 -29.01 -5.83 29.64
N VAL A 35 -28.22 -5.26 28.73
CA VAL A 35 -26.86 -4.78 29.03
C VAL A 35 -26.90 -3.66 30.07
N GLN A 36 -27.77 -2.67 29.92
CA GLN A 36 -27.93 -1.57 30.88
C GLN A 36 -28.46 -2.02 32.24
N ALA A 37 -29.41 -2.97 32.28
CA ALA A 37 -29.89 -3.56 33.53
C ALA A 37 -28.75 -4.31 34.25
N SER A 38 -27.92 -5.02 33.49
CA SER A 38 -26.73 -5.69 34.02
C SER A 38 -25.64 -4.71 34.47
N ALA A 39 -25.50 -3.56 33.82
CA ALA A 39 -24.60 -2.50 34.26
C ALA A 39 -25.10 -1.89 35.58
N ARG A 40 -26.39 -1.57 35.63
CA ARG A 40 -27.07 -1.00 36.80
C ARG A 40 -26.98 -1.90 38.03
N SER A 41 -27.09 -3.21 37.88
CA SER A 41 -27.01 -4.15 39.01
C SER A 41 -25.60 -4.28 39.62
N ARG A 42 -24.57 -3.78 38.93
CA ARG A 42 -23.16 -3.81 39.37
C ARG A 42 -22.71 -2.51 40.03
N LEU A 43 -23.53 -1.45 39.94
CA LEU A 43 -23.24 -0.15 40.56
C LEU A 43 -23.63 -0.14 42.05
N PRO A 44 -22.96 0.67 42.88
CA PRO A 44 -23.41 0.94 44.25
C PRO A 44 -24.86 1.47 44.25
N SER A 45 -25.65 1.16 45.28
CA SER A 45 -27.10 1.43 45.30
C SER A 45 -27.49 2.88 44.95
N ALA A 46 -26.70 3.87 45.39
CA ALA A 46 -26.94 5.28 45.08
C ALA A 46 -26.73 5.60 43.59
N GLU A 47 -25.67 5.06 42.97
CA GLU A 47 -25.36 5.21 41.55
C GLU A 47 -26.33 4.39 40.69
N ALA A 48 -26.67 3.18 41.12
CA ALA A 48 -27.67 2.34 40.48
C ALA A 48 -29.05 3.00 40.45
N ALA A 49 -29.45 3.72 41.50
CA ALA A 49 -30.71 4.47 41.51
C ALA A 49 -30.69 5.61 40.47
N ALA A 50 -29.53 6.25 40.27
CA ALA A 50 -29.34 7.35 39.34
C ALA A 50 -29.03 6.93 37.89
N PHE A 51 -28.81 5.65 37.61
CA PHE A 51 -28.46 5.16 36.28
C PHE A 51 -29.71 5.02 35.37
N PRO A 52 -29.90 5.87 34.35
CA PRO A 52 -31.04 5.79 33.46
C PRO A 52 -30.92 4.59 32.51
N VAL A 53 -32.02 3.83 32.38
CA VAL A 53 -32.15 2.74 31.41
C VAL A 53 -32.92 3.26 30.19
N GLU A 54 -32.20 3.78 29.22
CA GLU A 54 -32.74 4.42 28.03
C GLU A 54 -31.82 4.26 26.81
N LEU A 55 -32.40 4.45 25.62
CA LEU A 55 -31.62 4.46 24.39
C LEU A 55 -30.76 5.73 24.36
N ARG A 56 -29.45 5.54 24.20
CA ARG A 56 -28.45 6.62 24.16
C ARG A 56 -27.96 6.79 22.73
N GLN A 57 -27.78 8.05 22.31
CA GLN A 57 -27.37 8.36 20.94
C GLN A 57 -26.36 9.50 20.92
N VAL A 58 -25.25 9.29 20.22
CA VAL A 58 -24.28 10.31 19.82
C VAL A 58 -24.65 10.78 18.42
N VAL A 59 -24.95 12.07 18.27
CA VAL A 59 -25.33 12.66 16.98
C VAL A 59 -24.32 13.74 16.63
N ILE A 60 -23.69 13.60 15.47
CA ILE A 60 -22.72 14.56 14.95
C ILE A 60 -23.18 14.94 13.53
N PRO A 61 -23.99 16.01 13.40
CA PRO A 61 -24.57 16.41 12.13
C PRO A 61 -23.53 16.70 11.04
N GLU A 62 -22.38 17.26 11.41
CA GLU A 62 -21.30 17.65 10.49
C GLU A 62 -20.64 16.45 9.80
N LEU A 63 -20.71 15.28 10.43
CA LEU A 63 -20.22 14.01 9.88
C LEU A 63 -21.35 13.11 9.37
N ALA A 64 -22.61 13.56 9.47
CA ALA A 64 -23.81 12.77 9.21
C ALA A 64 -23.88 11.47 10.02
N ILE A 65 -23.41 11.50 11.28
CA ILE A 65 -23.33 10.33 12.16
C ILE A 65 -24.45 10.36 13.20
N ALA A 66 -25.05 9.19 13.41
CA ALA A 66 -26.00 8.92 14.48
C ALA A 66 -25.73 7.52 15.05
N ASP A 67 -24.97 7.48 16.14
CA ASP A 67 -24.49 6.24 16.76
C ASP A 67 -25.21 5.97 18.08
N ARG A 68 -25.66 4.74 18.26
CA ARG A 68 -26.34 4.22 19.44
C ARG A 68 -25.51 3.18 20.17
N CYS A 69 -24.25 2.98 19.76
CA CYS A 69 -23.33 2.01 20.35
C CYS A 69 -23.21 2.20 21.87
N VAL A 70 -23.23 3.46 22.34
CA VAL A 70 -23.21 3.83 23.76
C VAL A 70 -24.46 3.39 24.55
N SER A 71 -25.50 2.90 23.88
CA SER A 71 -26.64 2.25 24.55
C SER A 71 -26.24 0.92 25.17
N CYS A 72 -25.36 0.16 24.52
CA CYS A 72 -24.79 -1.07 25.07
C CYS A 72 -23.44 -0.78 25.75
N HIS A 73 -22.61 0.06 25.13
CA HIS A 73 -21.29 0.46 25.61
C HIS A 73 -21.34 1.69 26.52
N VAL A 74 -22.12 1.61 27.58
CA VAL A 74 -22.41 2.75 28.47
C VAL A 74 -21.16 3.38 29.07
N GLY A 75 -20.13 2.59 29.41
CA GLY A 75 -18.86 3.11 29.91
C GLY A 75 -18.04 3.91 28.89
N MET A 76 -18.44 3.91 27.62
CA MET A 76 -17.78 4.63 26.52
C MET A 76 -18.55 5.88 26.08
N ALA A 77 -19.67 6.19 26.72
CA ALA A 77 -20.42 7.41 26.42
C ALA A 77 -19.65 8.67 26.87
N PRO A 78 -19.85 9.82 26.21
CA PRO A 78 -19.20 11.06 26.60
C PRO A 78 -19.45 11.40 28.08
N GLY A 79 -18.37 11.53 28.86
CA GLY A 79 -18.43 11.88 30.29
C GLY A 79 -18.76 10.73 31.24
N GLU A 80 -18.98 9.51 30.74
CA GLU A 80 -19.22 8.34 31.58
C GLU A 80 -17.91 7.65 32.00
N LYS A 81 -17.94 7.01 33.16
CA LYS A 81 -16.82 6.21 33.69
C LYS A 81 -17.09 4.74 33.41
N GLY A 82 -16.01 3.98 33.21
CA GLY A 82 -16.10 2.53 33.09
C GLY A 82 -16.73 1.89 34.32
N ILE A 83 -17.57 0.88 34.08
CA ILE A 83 -18.19 0.10 35.15
C ILE A 83 -17.39 -1.20 35.30
N PRO A 84 -16.90 -1.55 36.50
CA PRO A 84 -16.13 -2.79 36.71
C PRO A 84 -16.88 -4.04 36.22
N GLY A 85 -16.16 -4.93 35.54
CA GLY A 85 -16.69 -6.22 35.09
C GLY A 85 -16.49 -6.45 33.58
N ASP A 86 -17.60 -6.43 32.85
CA ASP A 86 -17.70 -6.82 31.43
C ASP A 86 -16.93 -5.87 30.50
N GLU A 87 -16.29 -6.40 29.46
CA GLU A 87 -15.52 -5.62 28.48
C GLU A 87 -16.39 -4.59 27.77
N ALA A 88 -17.68 -4.89 27.55
CA ALA A 88 -18.63 -3.96 26.96
C ALA A 88 -18.87 -2.70 27.82
N LEU A 89 -18.62 -2.77 29.12
CA LEU A 89 -18.83 -1.67 30.08
C LEU A 89 -17.52 -0.95 30.46
N ALA A 90 -16.39 -1.43 29.94
CA ALA A 90 -15.10 -0.79 30.13
C ALA A 90 -15.08 0.59 29.47
N PRO A 91 -14.27 1.53 29.99
CA PRO A 91 -14.09 2.81 29.33
C PRO A 91 -13.32 2.61 28.02
N HIS A 92 -13.54 3.51 27.07
CA HIS A 92 -12.82 3.45 25.80
C HIS A 92 -11.31 3.67 26.08
N PRO A 93 -10.40 2.87 25.47
CA PRO A 93 -8.97 3.14 25.55
C PRO A 93 -8.62 4.55 25.04
N PRO A 94 -7.55 5.19 25.53
CA PRO A 94 -7.17 6.50 25.04
C PRO A 94 -6.87 6.43 23.53
N VAL A 95 -7.50 7.32 22.77
CA VAL A 95 -7.34 7.44 21.32
C VAL A 95 -6.99 8.87 20.91
N SER A 96 -6.55 9.04 19.65
CA SER A 96 -6.14 10.34 19.11
C SER A 96 -7.28 11.34 18.95
N HIS A 97 -8.53 10.88 18.98
CA HIS A 97 -9.72 11.69 18.78
C HIS A 97 -10.74 11.38 19.87
N ASP A 98 -11.49 12.39 20.31
CA ASP A 98 -12.59 12.20 21.25
C ASP A 98 -13.76 11.50 20.53
N PRO A 99 -14.21 10.30 20.99
CA PRO A 99 -15.36 9.62 20.41
C PRO A 99 -16.64 10.48 20.40
N ALA A 100 -16.78 11.41 21.34
CA ALA A 100 -17.93 12.33 21.38
C ALA A 100 -17.99 13.26 20.14
N SER A 101 -16.83 13.54 19.53
CA SER A 101 -16.70 14.45 18.39
C SER A 101 -16.71 13.74 17.03
N PHE A 102 -16.49 12.41 17.01
CA PHE A 102 -16.34 11.63 15.77
C PHE A 102 -17.29 10.44 15.65
N GLY A 103 -17.95 10.03 16.74
CA GLY A 103 -18.77 8.84 16.77
C GLY A 103 -17.94 7.55 16.83
N CYS A 104 -18.61 6.45 17.12
CA CYS A 104 -18.04 5.11 17.17
C CYS A 104 -17.82 4.55 15.76
N THR A 105 -18.79 4.72 14.85
CA THR A 105 -18.78 4.10 13.51
C THR A 105 -17.70 4.67 12.60
N THR A 106 -17.24 5.91 12.81
CA THR A 106 -16.07 6.46 12.09
C THR A 106 -14.82 5.61 12.26
N CYS A 107 -14.57 5.14 13.49
CA CYS A 107 -13.38 4.37 13.83
C CYS A 107 -13.61 2.86 13.72
N HIS A 108 -14.80 2.39 14.08
CA HIS A 108 -15.11 0.97 14.20
C HIS A 108 -15.89 0.41 13.01
N SER A 109 -16.46 1.26 12.14
CA SER A 109 -17.52 0.87 11.19
C SER A 109 -18.72 0.25 11.90
N GLY A 110 -19.50 -0.57 11.22
CA GLY A 110 -20.74 -1.10 11.79
C GLY A 110 -21.91 -0.15 11.63
N GLN A 111 -22.98 -0.42 12.36
CA GLN A 111 -24.27 0.21 12.17
C GLN A 111 -24.67 1.04 13.38
N GLY A 112 -24.34 2.32 13.30
CA GLY A 112 -24.58 3.27 14.38
C GLY A 112 -26.04 3.32 14.81
N ARG A 113 -26.99 3.15 13.89
CA ARG A 113 -28.42 3.30 14.18
C ARG A 113 -29.08 2.02 14.72
N ALA A 114 -28.40 0.88 14.65
CA ALA A 114 -28.95 -0.39 15.11
C ALA A 114 -29.14 -0.38 16.64
N THR A 115 -30.10 -1.19 17.10
CA THR A 115 -30.46 -1.32 18.53
C THR A 115 -30.24 -2.74 19.06
N THR A 116 -29.83 -3.67 18.20
CA THR A 116 -29.45 -5.04 18.53
C THR A 116 -27.95 -5.24 18.33
N ILE A 117 -27.36 -6.20 19.04
CA ILE A 117 -25.91 -6.45 18.96
C ILE A 117 -25.52 -6.95 17.55
N GLU A 118 -26.31 -7.88 17.00
CA GLU A 118 -26.05 -8.50 15.70
C GLU A 118 -26.06 -7.47 14.54
N GLU A 119 -27.09 -6.62 14.49
CA GLU A 119 -27.19 -5.58 13.48
C GLU A 119 -26.13 -4.48 13.68
N ALA A 120 -25.86 -4.06 14.92
CA ALA A 120 -24.87 -3.03 15.23
C ALA A 120 -23.46 -3.43 14.78
N HIS A 121 -23.10 -4.69 14.99
CA HIS A 121 -21.81 -5.22 14.57
C HIS A 121 -21.76 -5.57 13.07
N GLY A 122 -22.93 -5.64 12.41
CA GLY A 122 -23.07 -5.84 10.98
C GLY A 122 -22.69 -7.26 10.52
N GLN A 123 -22.89 -8.27 11.37
CA GLN A 123 -22.75 -9.69 10.99
C GLN A 123 -24.00 -10.23 10.27
N VAL A 124 -24.80 -9.34 9.70
CA VAL A 124 -26.03 -9.66 8.99
C VAL A 124 -25.73 -9.83 7.50
N GLU A 125 -26.34 -10.83 6.88
CA GLU A 125 -26.18 -11.07 5.45
C GLU A 125 -26.60 -9.82 4.64
N HIS A 126 -25.81 -9.48 3.62
CA HIS A 126 -25.98 -8.30 2.74
C HIS A 126 -25.82 -6.94 3.41
N TRP A 127 -25.27 -6.88 4.63
CA TRP A 127 -25.00 -5.58 5.26
C TRP A 127 -23.76 -4.90 4.68
N PRO A 128 -23.85 -3.65 4.19
CA PRO A 128 -22.78 -3.03 3.41
C PRO A 128 -21.59 -2.57 4.25
N GLU A 129 -21.80 -2.29 5.54
CA GLU A 129 -20.78 -1.73 6.44
C GLU A 129 -20.70 -2.53 7.74
N PRO A 130 -20.11 -3.74 7.73
CA PRO A 130 -19.80 -4.49 8.94
C PRO A 130 -18.75 -3.76 9.79
N MET A 131 -18.70 -4.08 11.08
CA MET A 131 -17.60 -3.60 11.93
C MET A 131 -16.25 -4.11 11.44
N LEU A 132 -15.23 -3.28 11.55
CA LEU A 132 -13.85 -3.70 11.32
C LEU A 132 -13.44 -4.69 12.41
N PRO A 133 -12.81 -5.83 12.05
CA PRO A 133 -12.22 -6.72 13.03
C PRO A 133 -11.25 -5.95 13.94
N ARG A 134 -11.24 -6.28 15.23
CA ARG A 134 -10.47 -5.56 16.27
C ARG A 134 -9.00 -5.34 15.89
N ARG A 135 -8.37 -6.33 15.25
CA ARG A 135 -6.97 -6.26 14.78
C ARG A 135 -6.72 -5.23 13.67
N TYR A 136 -7.75 -4.84 12.92
CA TYR A 136 -7.66 -3.87 11.82
C TYR A 136 -8.29 -2.51 12.15
N LEU A 137 -8.59 -2.21 13.42
CA LEU A 137 -9.23 -0.94 13.79
C LEU A 137 -8.43 0.29 13.35
N TYR A 138 -7.08 0.20 13.35
CA TYR A 138 -6.21 1.26 12.83
C TYR A 138 -6.38 1.54 11.33
N ALA A 139 -7.02 0.66 10.57
CA ALA A 139 -7.39 0.93 9.18
C ALA A 139 -8.28 2.18 9.06
N SER A 140 -9.14 2.44 10.05
CA SER A 140 -10.04 3.59 10.04
C SER A 140 -9.33 4.94 10.01
N CYS A 141 -8.08 5.02 10.47
CA CYS A 141 -7.25 6.21 10.32
C CYS A 141 -7.14 6.63 8.83
N GLY A 142 -7.09 5.64 7.92
CA GLY A 142 -7.02 5.85 6.47
C GLY A 142 -8.28 6.45 5.84
N THR A 143 -9.41 6.46 6.55
CA THR A 143 -10.64 7.14 6.11
C THR A 143 -10.41 8.64 5.92
N CYS A 144 -9.58 9.23 6.79
CA CYS A 144 -9.32 10.67 6.82
C CYS A 144 -7.85 10.95 6.46
N HIS A 145 -6.91 10.27 7.13
CA HIS A 145 -5.48 10.43 6.91
C HIS A 145 -5.02 9.61 5.71
N THR A 146 -3.95 10.06 5.08
CA THR A 146 -3.33 9.36 3.94
C THR A 146 -1.88 9.00 4.21
N HIS A 147 -1.22 9.71 5.14
CA HIS A 147 0.21 9.63 5.45
C HIS A 147 1.09 9.97 4.23
N LEU A 148 1.83 11.07 4.35
CA LEU A 148 2.70 11.56 3.28
C LEU A 148 4.08 10.92 3.38
N ALA A 149 4.79 10.88 2.25
CA ALA A 149 6.20 10.53 2.18
C ALA A 149 6.55 9.18 2.85
N VAL A 150 5.64 8.19 2.82
CA VAL A 150 5.92 6.88 3.43
C VAL A 150 7.02 6.17 2.63
N PRO A 151 8.13 5.77 3.27
CA PRO A 151 9.24 5.12 2.58
C PRO A 151 8.94 3.64 2.30
N ASN A 152 9.81 2.95 1.56
CA ASN A 152 9.76 1.49 1.49
C ASN A 152 10.10 0.84 2.85
N ALA A 153 9.75 -0.44 3.01
CA ALA A 153 9.89 -1.19 4.25
C ALA A 153 11.35 -1.28 4.71
N ALA A 154 12.30 -1.42 3.78
CA ALA A 154 13.72 -1.46 4.11
C ALA A 154 14.24 -0.14 4.69
N ALA A 155 13.83 1.00 4.13
CA ALA A 155 14.17 2.32 4.66
C ALA A 155 13.50 2.58 6.02
N LEU A 156 12.25 2.15 6.18
CA LEU A 156 11.54 2.22 7.46
C LEU A 156 12.25 1.41 8.55
N ALA A 157 12.65 0.16 8.23
CA ALA A 157 13.39 -0.71 9.12
C ALA A 157 14.77 -0.12 9.48
N ARG A 158 15.54 0.37 8.49
CA ARG A 158 16.83 1.02 8.75
C ARG A 158 16.71 2.17 9.74
N GLY A 159 15.67 3.01 9.60
CA GLY A 159 15.45 4.13 10.50
C GLY A 159 15.01 3.71 11.90
N ARG A 160 14.17 2.67 12.01
CA ARG A 160 13.83 2.04 13.30
C ARG A 160 15.09 1.51 13.98
N ASP A 161 15.91 0.75 13.25
CA ASP A 161 17.10 0.16 13.82
C ASP A 161 18.15 1.21 14.17
N ALA A 162 18.28 2.28 13.38
CA ALA A 162 19.17 3.39 13.71
C ALA A 162 18.73 4.09 15.01
N LEU A 163 17.43 4.31 15.20
CA LEU A 163 16.86 4.86 16.42
C LEU A 163 17.13 3.95 17.64
N GLU A 164 16.96 2.63 17.48
CA GLU A 164 17.20 1.66 18.54
C GLU A 164 18.68 1.51 18.88
N ARG A 165 19.57 1.41 17.89
CA ARG A 165 21.02 1.32 18.09
C ARG A 165 21.63 2.60 18.65
N SER A 166 21.00 3.74 18.39
CA SER A 166 21.38 5.05 18.95
C SER A 166 20.79 5.31 20.33
N ASP A 167 20.17 4.29 20.94
CA ASP A 167 19.55 4.32 22.27
C ASP A 167 18.55 5.45 22.50
N CYS A 168 17.90 5.92 21.42
CA CYS A 168 16.92 7.01 21.53
C CYS A 168 15.73 6.60 22.41
N LEU A 169 15.42 5.29 22.48
CA LEU A 169 14.34 4.75 23.29
C LEU A 169 14.59 4.82 24.80
N ALA A 170 15.82 5.07 25.26
CA ALA A 170 16.09 5.25 26.69
C ALA A 170 15.39 6.49 27.26
N CYS A 171 15.24 7.53 26.44
CA CYS A 171 14.59 8.80 26.83
C CYS A 171 13.23 8.98 26.14
N HIS A 172 13.11 8.59 24.87
CA HIS A 172 11.93 8.84 24.06
C HIS A 172 10.98 7.65 24.02
N ARG A 173 9.69 7.95 24.10
CA ARG A 173 8.64 7.00 23.75
C ARG A 173 8.40 7.03 22.24
N VAL A 174 8.27 5.87 21.62
CA VAL A 174 7.92 5.69 20.22
C VAL A 174 6.97 4.52 20.11
N ASP A 175 5.74 4.79 19.71
CA ASP A 175 4.70 3.80 19.46
C ASP A 175 4.50 2.85 20.66
N GLY A 176 4.50 3.42 21.87
CA GLY A 176 4.34 2.69 23.14
C GLY A 176 5.61 1.99 23.65
N ARG A 177 6.74 2.07 22.92
CA ARG A 177 8.05 1.53 23.33
C ARG A 177 8.96 2.65 23.82
N GLY A 178 9.90 2.33 24.70
CA GLY A 178 10.87 3.31 25.24
C GLY A 178 10.28 4.17 26.36
N GLY A 179 10.83 5.37 26.55
CA GLY A 179 10.65 6.14 27.78
C GLY A 179 11.58 5.63 28.89
N THR A 180 11.52 6.27 30.06
CA THR A 180 12.50 6.25 31.16
C THR A 180 12.86 4.86 31.72
N LEU A 181 13.58 4.09 30.89
CA LEU A 181 14.39 2.88 31.11
C LEU A 181 13.69 1.49 31.15
N ARG A 182 12.78 1.20 30.19
CA ARG A 182 12.15 -0.14 29.95
C ARG A 182 11.26 -0.62 31.14
N PRO A 183 10.45 -1.71 31.03
CA PRO A 183 9.06 -1.73 31.54
C PRO A 183 8.93 -1.49 33.06
N GLY A 184 8.17 -0.44 33.42
CA GLY A 184 7.92 0.00 34.81
C GLY A 184 7.90 1.53 34.97
N GLY A 185 8.65 2.26 34.15
CA GLY A 185 8.46 3.71 33.91
C GLY A 185 8.48 4.63 35.13
N GLU A 186 9.39 4.43 36.09
CA GLU A 186 9.66 5.41 37.15
C GLU A 186 11.15 5.82 37.17
N GLY A 187 11.40 7.13 37.11
CA GLY A 187 12.71 7.75 37.37
C GLY A 187 13.65 7.90 36.16
N GLY A 188 13.58 9.04 35.46
CA GLY A 188 14.54 9.45 34.43
C GLY A 188 14.07 10.69 33.66
N LEU A 189 14.91 11.30 32.82
CA LEU A 189 14.51 12.40 31.93
C LEU A 189 13.57 11.85 30.84
N GLU A 190 12.28 12.17 30.90
CA GLU A 190 11.33 11.78 29.84
C GLU A 190 11.45 12.76 28.66
N GLY A 191 12.03 12.26 27.56
CA GLY A 191 12.02 12.97 26.29
C GLY A 191 10.60 13.01 25.69
N PRO A 192 10.30 13.96 24.79
CA PRO A 192 8.99 14.02 24.14
C PRO A 192 8.66 12.71 23.42
N ASP A 193 7.40 12.31 23.47
CA ASP A 193 6.88 11.17 22.70
C ASP A 193 7.02 11.45 21.19
N LEU A 194 7.79 10.60 20.50
CA LEU A 194 8.07 10.73 19.07
C LEU A 194 7.07 9.99 18.18
N SER A 195 6.07 9.31 18.75
CA SER A 195 5.07 8.52 17.99
C SER A 195 4.29 9.34 16.95
N ARG A 196 4.30 10.67 17.06
CA ARG A 196 3.54 11.60 16.20
C ARG A 196 4.40 12.70 15.56
N THR A 197 5.72 12.54 15.49
CA THR A 197 6.62 13.59 14.93
C THR A 197 6.34 13.91 13.47
N GLY A 198 5.95 12.93 12.66
CA GLY A 198 5.55 13.15 11.26
C GLY A 198 4.25 13.93 11.12
N ALA A 199 3.31 13.77 12.07
CA ALA A 199 2.04 14.49 12.07
C ALA A 199 2.13 15.89 12.71
N ARG A 200 2.90 16.04 13.79
CA ARG A 200 3.03 17.29 14.57
C ARG A 200 4.21 18.16 14.17
N GLY A 201 5.16 17.60 13.43
CA GLY A 201 6.46 18.20 13.20
C GLY A 201 7.41 18.00 14.39
N TYR A 202 8.68 18.25 14.15
CA TYR A 202 9.75 18.23 15.14
C TYR A 202 10.82 19.26 14.73
N ARG A 203 11.77 19.54 15.64
CA ARG A 203 12.84 20.52 15.39
C ARG A 203 13.69 20.08 14.19
N PRO A 204 13.86 20.91 13.15
CA PRO A 204 14.75 20.57 12.03
C PRO A 204 16.22 20.43 12.45
N ASP A 205 16.62 21.14 13.51
CA ASP A 205 17.97 21.10 14.08
C ASP A 205 18.11 20.09 15.23
N TRP A 206 17.19 19.12 15.37
CA TRP A 206 17.15 18.23 16.53
C TRP A 206 18.50 17.54 16.80
N HIS A 207 19.18 17.04 15.76
CA HIS A 207 20.45 16.32 15.90
C HIS A 207 21.56 17.25 16.39
N ALA A 208 21.68 18.44 15.79
CA ALA A 208 22.64 19.45 16.22
C ALA A 208 22.36 19.95 17.65
N HIS A 209 21.08 20.03 18.04
CA HIS A 209 20.70 20.33 19.41
C HIS A 209 21.16 19.24 20.38
N HIS A 210 20.89 17.96 20.08
CA HIS A 210 21.32 16.84 20.93
C HIS A 210 22.84 16.78 21.04
N ALA A 211 23.57 16.99 19.96
CA ALA A 211 25.04 17.04 19.98
C ALA A 211 25.56 18.15 20.92
N ARG A 212 24.98 19.36 20.86
CA ARG A 212 25.35 20.46 21.77
C ARG A 212 25.00 20.15 23.22
N GLU A 213 23.86 19.52 23.49
CA GLU A 213 23.48 19.16 24.87
C GLU A 213 24.36 18.03 25.43
N HIS A 214 24.74 17.06 24.59
CA HIS A 214 25.71 16.03 24.94
C HIS A 214 27.08 16.63 25.30
N GLU A 215 27.61 17.55 24.48
CA GLU A 215 28.88 18.25 24.75
C GLU A 215 28.84 19.09 26.05
N ARG A 216 27.69 19.68 26.37
CA ARG A 216 27.47 20.46 27.60
C ARG A 216 27.23 19.58 28.83
N GLY A 217 26.75 18.36 28.62
CA GLY A 217 26.39 17.41 29.66
C GLY A 217 27.61 16.90 30.42
N ARG A 218 27.93 17.55 31.54
CA ARG A 218 29.03 17.12 32.43
C ARG A 218 28.60 16.01 33.41
N SER A 219 27.30 15.86 33.65
CA SER A 219 26.67 14.83 34.51
C SER A 219 25.17 14.71 34.18
N GLY A 220 24.51 13.65 34.64
CA GLY A 220 23.08 13.40 34.40
C GLY A 220 22.76 12.77 33.04
N PRO A 221 21.46 12.68 32.65
CA PRO A 221 21.01 11.90 31.49
C PRO A 221 21.61 12.33 30.14
N TRP A 222 22.00 13.60 30.00
CA TRP A 222 22.65 14.12 28.79
C TRP A 222 24.12 13.72 28.66
N ALA A 223 24.82 13.44 29.77
CA ALA A 223 26.20 12.96 29.74
C ALA A 223 26.30 11.55 29.14
N THR A 224 25.22 10.77 29.23
CA THR A 224 25.08 9.43 28.63
C THR A 224 24.27 9.44 27.34
N ALA A 225 23.86 10.61 26.84
CA ALA A 225 23.15 10.71 25.56
C ALA A 225 24.06 10.29 24.39
N PHE A 226 23.45 9.92 23.27
CA PHE A 226 24.17 9.43 22.09
C PHE A 226 25.20 10.44 21.56
N ALA A 227 26.37 9.94 21.17
CA ALA A 227 27.35 10.71 20.40
C ALA A 227 26.78 11.08 19.00
N PRO A 228 27.31 12.10 18.30
CA PRO A 228 26.80 12.50 17.00
C PRO A 228 26.65 11.32 16.03
N LEU A 229 25.42 11.08 15.58
CA LEU A 229 25.11 10.00 14.64
C LEU A 229 25.88 10.14 13.32
N PRO A 230 26.34 9.04 12.70
CA PRO A 230 26.78 9.02 11.32
C PRO A 230 25.69 9.56 10.38
N ASP A 231 26.08 10.20 9.27
CA ASP A 231 25.13 10.82 8.33
C ASP A 231 24.06 9.85 7.82
N ALA A 232 24.44 8.59 7.57
CA ALA A 232 23.51 7.56 7.11
C ALA A 232 22.44 7.23 8.17
N ASP A 233 22.85 7.09 9.44
CA ASP A 233 21.92 6.81 10.54
C ASP A 233 21.04 8.02 10.84
N ARG A 234 21.61 9.22 10.81
CA ARG A 234 20.84 10.46 10.95
C ARG A 234 19.74 10.56 9.89
N GLN A 235 20.07 10.34 8.62
CA GLN A 235 19.10 10.36 7.53
C GLN A 235 18.03 9.26 7.69
N ALA A 236 18.43 8.07 8.14
CA ALA A 236 17.49 6.99 8.40
C ALA A 236 16.52 7.34 9.55
N VAL A 237 17.02 7.95 10.63
CA VAL A 237 16.18 8.46 11.73
C VAL A 237 15.24 9.54 11.25
N ASP A 238 15.70 10.50 10.43
CA ASP A 238 14.82 11.55 9.87
C ASP A 238 13.67 10.95 9.04
N VAL A 239 13.95 9.96 8.19
CA VAL A 239 12.92 9.23 7.42
C VAL A 239 11.94 8.53 8.36
N PHE A 240 12.43 7.88 9.41
CA PHE A 240 11.58 7.20 10.38
C PHE A 240 10.69 8.17 11.16
N LEU A 241 11.24 9.28 11.67
CA LEU A 241 10.50 10.31 12.41
C LEU A 241 9.44 10.99 11.54
N ALA A 242 9.75 11.26 10.27
CA ALA A 242 8.78 11.80 9.30
C ALA A 242 7.60 10.85 9.05
N SER A 243 7.80 9.54 9.20
CA SER A 243 6.75 8.54 9.05
C SER A 243 5.86 8.36 10.29
N ARG A 244 6.23 8.94 11.45
CA ARG A 244 5.51 8.71 12.72
C ARG A 244 4.24 9.55 12.82
N VAL A 245 3.09 8.89 12.74
CA VAL A 245 1.76 9.51 12.71
C VAL A 245 0.79 8.98 13.78
N GLY A 246 1.29 8.15 14.70
CA GLY A 246 0.49 7.50 15.75
C GLY A 246 -0.31 6.29 15.29
N ALA A 247 -0.02 5.76 14.09
CA ALA A 247 -0.58 4.53 13.53
C ALA A 247 0.53 3.68 12.86
N PRO A 248 1.53 3.20 13.61
CA PRO A 248 2.74 2.58 13.07
C PRO A 248 2.45 1.37 12.19
N GLY A 249 1.53 0.48 12.60
CA GLY A 249 1.18 -0.70 11.81
C GLY A 249 0.59 -0.34 10.44
N LEU A 250 -0.13 0.77 10.33
CA LEU A 250 -0.66 1.23 9.04
C LEU A 250 0.44 1.85 8.15
N VAL A 251 1.40 2.56 8.75
CA VAL A 251 2.58 3.07 8.03
C VAL A 251 3.44 1.91 7.53
N GLU A 252 3.64 0.88 8.34
CA GLU A 252 4.38 -0.34 7.99
C GLU A 252 3.68 -1.12 6.87
N ALA A 253 2.36 -1.28 6.97
CA ALA A 253 1.56 -1.91 5.93
C ALA A 253 1.63 -1.14 4.59
N LYS A 254 1.59 0.19 4.63
CA LYS A 254 1.78 1.03 3.44
C LYS A 254 3.20 0.94 2.89
N ALA A 255 4.22 0.89 3.74
CA ALA A 255 5.61 0.70 3.34
C ALA A 255 5.84 -0.68 2.70
N LEU A 256 5.18 -1.73 3.19
CA LEU A 256 5.16 -3.06 2.56
C LEU A 256 4.49 -3.00 1.18
N PHE A 257 3.32 -2.36 1.07
CA PHE A 257 2.62 -2.16 -0.21
C PHE A 257 3.49 -1.43 -1.24
N HIS A 258 4.25 -0.42 -0.81
CA HIS A 258 5.27 0.24 -1.64
C HIS A 258 6.43 -0.70 -1.98
N SER A 259 6.86 -1.56 -1.07
CA SER A 259 8.00 -2.46 -1.33
C SER A 259 7.64 -3.55 -2.34
N LEU A 260 6.44 -4.12 -2.24
CA LEU A 260 5.99 -5.21 -3.12
C LEU A 260 5.62 -4.74 -4.54
N GLY A 261 5.63 -3.43 -4.80
CA GLY A 261 5.33 -2.89 -6.12
C GLY A 261 3.87 -2.99 -6.51
N CYS A 262 2.96 -3.01 -5.54
CA CYS A 262 1.53 -3.11 -5.81
C CYS A 262 1.03 -1.97 -6.70
N ARG A 263 1.62 -0.76 -6.59
CA ARG A 263 1.29 0.38 -7.47
C ARG A 263 1.79 0.24 -8.91
N GLY A 264 2.65 -0.74 -9.19
CA GLY A 264 3.03 -1.11 -10.55
C GLY A 264 1.82 -1.57 -11.39
N CYS A 265 0.83 -2.19 -10.74
CA CYS A 265 -0.40 -2.63 -11.38
C CYS A 265 -1.64 -1.85 -10.90
N HIS A 266 -1.70 -1.45 -9.63
CA HIS A 266 -2.88 -0.83 -9.03
C HIS A 266 -2.74 0.68 -8.82
N ALA A 267 -3.71 1.45 -9.30
CA ALA A 267 -3.83 2.85 -8.91
C ALA A 267 -4.35 3.00 -7.48
N VAL A 268 -3.81 3.96 -6.73
CA VAL A 268 -4.36 4.44 -5.45
C VAL A 268 -4.23 5.96 -5.42
N GLY A 269 -5.36 6.65 -5.21
CA GLY A 269 -5.40 8.11 -5.22
C GLY A 269 -5.01 8.68 -6.59
N GLY A 270 -5.38 8.00 -7.68
CA GLY A 270 -5.03 8.39 -9.04
C GLY A 270 -3.55 8.26 -9.39
N VAL A 271 -2.76 7.48 -8.63
CA VAL A 271 -1.33 7.24 -8.91
C VAL A 271 -1.03 5.74 -8.88
N GLY A 272 -0.51 5.21 -9.98
CA GLY A 272 -0.19 3.79 -10.16
C GLY A 272 -0.58 3.26 -11.54
N GLY A 273 -0.42 1.95 -11.72
CA GLY A 273 -0.76 1.26 -12.96
C GLY A 273 -2.26 1.09 -13.17
N ALA A 274 -2.64 0.78 -14.41
CA ALA A 274 -4.02 0.51 -14.84
C ALA A 274 -4.29 -0.97 -15.16
N ASP A 275 -3.28 -1.84 -15.05
CA ASP A 275 -3.42 -3.29 -15.29
C ASP A 275 -4.30 -3.96 -14.22
N GLY A 276 -4.22 -3.48 -12.98
CA GLY A 276 -5.05 -3.88 -11.86
C GLY A 276 -6.19 -2.88 -11.61
N THR A 277 -7.14 -3.27 -10.74
CA THR A 277 -8.24 -2.39 -10.35
C THR A 277 -7.74 -1.20 -9.53
N ASP A 278 -8.40 -0.05 -9.66
CA ASP A 278 -8.20 1.09 -8.76
C ASP A 278 -8.59 0.70 -7.32
N LEU A 279 -7.64 0.82 -6.40
CA LEU A 279 -7.81 0.44 -5.00
C LEU A 279 -8.19 1.62 -4.09
N THR A 280 -8.35 2.83 -4.63
CA THR A 280 -8.61 4.08 -3.89
C THR A 280 -9.73 3.98 -2.85
N ARG A 281 -10.73 3.12 -3.09
CA ARG A 281 -11.86 2.87 -2.18
C ARG A 281 -12.05 1.38 -1.86
N ALA A 282 -10.99 0.57 -1.99
CA ALA A 282 -11.08 -0.88 -1.85
C ALA A 282 -11.56 -1.34 -0.47
N GLY A 283 -11.31 -0.55 0.58
CA GLY A 283 -11.76 -0.82 1.96
C GLY A 283 -13.23 -0.47 2.23
N GLN A 284 -13.94 0.13 1.26
CA GLN A 284 -15.37 0.47 1.37
C GLN A 284 -16.27 -0.43 0.52
N ARG A 285 -15.70 -1.51 -0.04
CA ARG A 285 -16.43 -2.36 -0.97
C ARG A 285 -17.42 -3.24 -0.19
N ASP A 286 -18.68 -3.13 -0.60
CA ASP A 286 -19.81 -3.88 -0.05
C ASP A 286 -19.53 -5.39 -0.06
N PRO A 287 -19.59 -6.07 1.10
CA PRO A 287 -19.50 -7.53 1.17
C PRO A 287 -20.46 -8.25 0.23
N GLY A 288 -21.69 -7.74 0.09
CA GLY A 288 -22.72 -8.33 -0.77
C GLY A 288 -22.34 -8.37 -2.26
N GLN A 289 -21.34 -7.60 -2.68
CA GLN A 289 -20.85 -7.54 -4.06
C GLN A 289 -19.59 -8.39 -4.30
N ARG A 290 -19.13 -9.15 -3.30
CA ARG A 290 -17.93 -9.96 -3.42
C ARG A 290 -18.24 -11.39 -3.88
N PRO A 291 -17.41 -11.96 -4.76
CA PRO A 291 -17.50 -13.39 -5.06
C PRO A 291 -16.99 -14.19 -3.85
N TRP A 292 -17.85 -14.99 -3.24
CA TRP A 292 -17.49 -15.84 -2.10
C TRP A 292 -16.95 -17.21 -2.51
N ALA A 293 -17.06 -17.56 -3.79
CA ALA A 293 -16.50 -18.79 -4.33
C ALA A 293 -15.00 -18.88 -4.03
N GLY A 294 -14.56 -19.99 -3.42
CA GLY A 294 -13.15 -20.21 -3.08
C GLY A 294 -12.68 -19.61 -1.75
N VAL A 295 -13.52 -18.85 -1.04
CA VAL A 295 -13.23 -18.40 0.33
C VAL A 295 -13.45 -19.56 1.30
N LYS A 296 -12.50 -19.79 2.21
CA LYS A 296 -12.63 -20.80 3.27
C LYS A 296 -13.22 -20.19 4.54
N GLY A 297 -14.13 -20.90 5.19
CA GLY A 297 -14.74 -20.47 6.45
C GLY A 297 -15.84 -19.44 6.22
N GLU A 298 -15.99 -18.51 7.17
CA GLU A 298 -17.01 -17.47 7.11
C GLU A 298 -16.80 -16.50 5.95
N HIS A 299 -17.91 -16.05 5.33
CA HIS A 299 -17.92 -15.08 4.23
C HIS A 299 -17.68 -13.65 4.72
N THR A 300 -16.48 -13.39 5.23
CA THR A 300 -16.06 -12.07 5.73
C THR A 300 -15.13 -11.38 4.75
N GLN A 301 -15.11 -10.04 4.78
CA GLN A 301 -14.17 -9.27 3.95
C GLN A 301 -12.70 -9.61 4.27
N GLU A 302 -12.39 -9.89 5.53
CA GLU A 302 -11.07 -10.33 5.96
C GLU A 302 -10.68 -11.61 5.23
N ASN A 303 -11.51 -12.66 5.33
CA ASN A 303 -11.20 -13.96 4.74
C ASN A 303 -11.08 -13.86 3.21
N TRP A 304 -11.93 -13.05 2.56
CA TRP A 304 -11.83 -12.81 1.13
C TRP A 304 -10.51 -12.14 0.75
N LEU A 305 -10.11 -11.08 1.45
CA LEU A 305 -8.85 -10.36 1.19
C LEU A 305 -7.64 -11.27 1.41
N LYS A 306 -7.64 -12.05 2.49
CA LYS A 306 -6.58 -13.01 2.79
C LYS A 306 -6.45 -14.08 1.70
N GLU A 307 -7.56 -14.70 1.29
CA GLU A 307 -7.53 -15.68 0.20
C GLU A 307 -7.14 -15.04 -1.14
N HIS A 308 -7.54 -13.78 -1.39
CA HIS A 308 -7.10 -13.03 -2.55
C HIS A 308 -5.58 -12.85 -2.57
N PHE A 309 -4.95 -12.48 -1.45
CA PHE A 309 -3.49 -12.33 -1.38
C PHE A 309 -2.74 -13.67 -1.47
N ARG A 310 -3.32 -14.76 -0.95
CA ARG A 310 -2.74 -16.11 -1.05
C ARG A 310 -2.80 -16.65 -2.47
N ALA A 311 -3.96 -16.56 -3.11
CA ALA A 311 -4.23 -17.12 -4.43
C ALA A 311 -5.31 -16.30 -5.14
N PRO A 312 -4.96 -15.20 -5.84
CA PRO A 312 -5.93 -14.27 -6.42
C PRO A 312 -6.95 -14.93 -7.35
N ALA A 313 -6.49 -15.90 -8.17
CA ALA A 313 -7.33 -16.62 -9.12
C ALA A 313 -8.39 -17.52 -8.47
N ARG A 314 -8.24 -17.87 -7.18
CA ARG A 314 -9.18 -18.73 -6.45
C ARG A 314 -10.49 -18.01 -6.15
N VAL A 315 -10.40 -16.76 -5.72
CA VAL A 315 -11.57 -15.91 -5.36
C VAL A 315 -11.98 -14.97 -6.49
N THR A 316 -11.07 -14.71 -7.42
CA THR A 316 -11.32 -13.92 -8.63
C THR A 316 -10.88 -14.73 -9.86
N PRO A 317 -11.76 -15.59 -10.42
CA PRO A 317 -11.45 -16.37 -11.60
C PRO A 317 -10.97 -15.49 -12.76
N GLY A 318 -9.87 -15.87 -13.41
CA GLY A 318 -9.25 -15.10 -14.48
C GLY A 318 -8.40 -13.90 -14.03
N SER A 319 -8.16 -13.76 -12.72
CA SER A 319 -7.24 -12.74 -12.19
C SER A 319 -5.85 -12.82 -12.85
N LEU A 320 -5.32 -11.67 -13.26
CA LEU A 320 -3.95 -11.51 -13.74
C LEU A 320 -2.95 -11.22 -12.60
N MET A 321 -3.44 -11.01 -11.38
CA MET A 321 -2.58 -10.81 -10.22
C MET A 321 -1.84 -12.13 -9.92
N PRO A 322 -0.50 -12.13 -9.90
CA PRO A 322 0.28 -13.33 -9.64
C PRO A 322 0.19 -13.75 -8.18
N GLU A 323 0.51 -15.02 -7.92
CA GLU A 323 0.78 -15.49 -6.56
C GLU A 323 2.14 -14.93 -6.11
N LEU A 324 2.12 -14.03 -5.14
CA LEU A 324 3.30 -13.29 -4.68
C LEU A 324 4.14 -14.06 -3.64
N GLY A 325 3.65 -15.21 -3.15
CA GLY A 325 4.35 -16.01 -2.15
C GLY A 325 4.50 -15.34 -0.79
N LEU A 326 3.49 -14.54 -0.39
CA LEU A 326 3.50 -13.76 0.84
C LEU A 326 3.32 -14.65 2.08
N ASP A 327 3.96 -14.27 3.18
CA ASP A 327 3.69 -14.86 4.48
C ASP A 327 2.43 -14.27 5.14
N GLU A 328 1.98 -14.88 6.25
CA GLU A 328 0.76 -14.47 6.94
C GLU A 328 0.84 -13.06 7.56
N GLU A 329 2.03 -12.62 7.99
CA GLU A 329 2.23 -11.27 8.54
C GLU A 329 2.07 -10.22 7.43
N GLN A 330 2.68 -10.47 6.27
CA GLN A 330 2.53 -9.64 5.08
C GLN A 330 1.08 -9.60 4.60
N ILE A 331 0.39 -10.73 4.58
CA ILE A 331 -1.03 -10.80 4.23
C ILE A 331 -1.87 -9.97 5.20
N ASP A 332 -1.61 -10.05 6.50
CA ASP A 332 -2.29 -9.26 7.52
C ASP A 332 -2.03 -7.76 7.36
N GLN A 333 -0.79 -7.37 7.09
CA GLN A 333 -0.42 -5.98 6.82
C GLN A 333 -1.11 -5.45 5.54
N LEU A 334 -1.09 -6.20 4.44
CA LEU A 334 -1.78 -5.77 3.22
C LEU A 334 -3.30 -5.71 3.41
N THR A 335 -3.87 -6.62 4.20
CA THR A 335 -5.30 -6.59 4.58
C THR A 335 -5.61 -5.32 5.38
N LEU A 336 -4.77 -4.97 6.37
CA LEU A 336 -4.88 -3.72 7.13
C LEU A 336 -4.83 -2.50 6.20
N TYR A 337 -3.88 -2.45 5.26
CA TYR A 337 -3.77 -1.34 4.32
C TYR A 337 -4.97 -1.24 3.38
N VAL A 338 -5.43 -2.35 2.80
CA VAL A 338 -6.62 -2.33 1.93
C VAL A 338 -7.85 -1.88 2.70
N PHE A 339 -8.04 -2.34 3.94
CA PHE A 339 -9.10 -1.80 4.79
C PHE A 339 -8.95 -0.32 5.08
N SER A 340 -7.74 0.24 5.03
CA SER A 340 -7.54 1.68 5.23
C SER A 340 -7.85 2.51 4.00
N LEU A 341 -7.99 1.90 2.81
CA LEU A 341 -8.32 2.58 1.57
C LEU A 341 -9.81 2.92 1.53
N ARG A 342 -10.18 3.89 2.38
CA ARG A 342 -11.53 4.39 2.58
C ARG A 342 -11.51 5.90 2.37
N ARG A 343 -12.67 6.44 1.98
CA ARG A 343 -12.86 7.87 1.76
C ARG A 343 -14.21 8.28 2.32
N THR A 344 -14.19 9.22 3.25
CA THR A 344 -15.41 9.88 3.67
C THR A 344 -15.35 11.34 3.23
N SER A 345 -16.51 11.90 2.86
CA SER A 345 -16.63 13.32 2.58
C SER A 345 -16.70 14.06 3.91
N LEU A 346 -15.66 14.80 4.25
CA LEU A 346 -15.60 15.60 5.46
C LEU A 346 -15.82 17.08 5.10
N GLY A 347 -16.59 17.77 5.92
CA GLY A 347 -16.60 19.25 5.90
C GLY A 347 -15.19 19.79 6.14
N ASP A 348 -14.91 21.00 5.66
CA ASP A 348 -13.56 21.59 5.68
C ASP A 348 -12.92 21.63 7.09
N ALA A 349 -13.74 21.77 8.14
CA ALA A 349 -13.27 21.77 9.53
C ALA A 349 -12.66 20.44 10.00
N PHE A 350 -12.99 19.32 9.35
CA PHE A 350 -12.55 17.97 9.72
C PHE A 350 -11.50 17.41 8.75
N GLN A 351 -11.12 18.15 7.71
CA GLN A 351 -10.12 17.68 6.74
C GLN A 351 -8.72 17.70 7.36
N PRO A 352 -8.03 16.55 7.45
CA PRO A 352 -6.70 16.53 8.00
C PRO A 352 -5.67 17.08 7.01
N LYS A 353 -4.63 17.72 7.55
CA LYS A 353 -3.62 18.44 6.75
C LYS A 353 -2.94 17.56 5.72
N ASP A 354 -2.63 16.31 6.07
CA ASP A 354 -1.95 15.37 5.17
C ASP A 354 -2.82 15.01 3.96
N ARG A 355 -4.12 14.82 4.15
CA ARG A 355 -5.09 14.59 3.06
C ARG A 355 -5.20 15.79 2.14
N VAL A 356 -5.33 16.99 2.72
CA VAL A 356 -5.37 18.25 1.97
C VAL A 356 -4.11 18.42 1.12
N ARG A 357 -2.93 18.16 1.70
CA ARG A 357 -1.65 18.24 0.98
C ARG A 357 -1.57 17.22 -0.14
N ALA A 358 -2.01 15.99 0.06
CA ALA A 358 -2.02 14.97 -0.99
C ALA A 358 -2.98 15.32 -2.13
N GLU A 359 -4.24 15.65 -1.81
CA GLU A 359 -5.30 15.77 -2.82
C GLU A 359 -5.35 17.16 -3.46
N LYS A 360 -5.15 18.23 -2.68
CA LYS A 360 -5.23 19.61 -3.18
C LYS A 360 -3.87 20.16 -3.63
N LEU A 361 -2.78 19.74 -3.00
CA LEU A 361 -1.42 20.21 -3.33
C LEU A 361 -0.58 19.17 -4.10
N GLY A 362 -1.13 17.98 -4.35
CA GLY A 362 -0.46 16.92 -5.09
C GLY A 362 0.76 16.33 -4.37
N GLU A 363 0.90 16.50 -3.06
CA GLU A 363 2.02 15.88 -2.34
C GLU A 363 1.94 14.36 -2.39
N ARG A 364 3.10 13.69 -2.49
CA ARG A 364 3.14 12.24 -2.64
C ARG A 364 2.92 11.54 -1.30
N GLU A 365 2.10 10.51 -1.38
CA GLU A 365 1.84 9.55 -0.32
C GLU A 365 3.05 8.66 0.03
N PHE A 366 4.00 8.54 -0.90
CA PHE A 366 5.24 7.77 -0.80
C PHE A 366 6.45 8.69 -0.85
N ALA A 367 7.56 8.24 -0.29
CA ALA A 367 8.82 8.95 -0.40
C ALA A 367 9.29 8.96 -1.87
N ALA A 368 9.78 10.12 -2.32
CA ALA A 368 10.23 10.33 -3.71
C ALA A 368 11.71 9.92 -3.94
N ASP A 369 12.30 9.16 -3.01
CA ASP A 369 13.63 8.60 -3.21
C ASP A 369 13.59 7.44 -4.22
N GLY A 370 14.71 7.22 -4.91
CA GLY A 370 14.76 6.25 -6.00
C GLY A 370 14.46 4.81 -5.57
N ALA A 371 14.81 4.42 -4.34
CA ALA A 371 14.56 3.06 -3.85
C ALA A 371 13.08 2.86 -3.50
N THR A 372 12.42 3.85 -2.91
CA THR A 372 10.97 3.79 -2.65
C THR A 372 10.18 3.82 -3.95
N LEU A 373 10.54 4.69 -4.89
CA LEU A 373 9.90 4.75 -6.21
C LEU A 373 10.08 3.44 -6.99
N TYR A 374 11.29 2.88 -7.02
CA TYR A 374 11.54 1.60 -7.68
C TYR A 374 10.74 0.46 -7.07
N GLY A 375 10.76 0.34 -5.73
CA GLY A 375 9.92 -0.61 -5.01
C GLY A 375 8.46 -0.46 -5.43
N THR A 376 7.96 0.78 -5.42
CA THR A 376 6.53 1.10 -5.59
C THR A 376 5.99 0.77 -6.98
N PHE A 377 6.77 1.03 -8.04
CA PHE A 377 6.29 0.99 -9.42
C PHE A 377 6.96 -0.08 -10.28
N CYS A 378 8.15 -0.57 -9.91
CA CYS A 378 8.98 -1.39 -10.78
C CYS A 378 9.20 -2.81 -10.24
N ALA A 379 9.35 -2.98 -8.93
CA ALA A 379 9.82 -4.23 -8.33
C ALA A 379 8.88 -5.43 -8.57
N ALA A 380 7.56 -5.22 -8.67
CA ALA A 380 6.60 -6.30 -8.95
C ALA A 380 6.88 -7.04 -10.28
N CYS A 381 7.43 -6.32 -11.26
CA CYS A 381 7.76 -6.85 -12.58
C CYS A 381 9.26 -7.15 -12.69
N HIS A 382 10.11 -6.26 -12.20
CA HIS A 382 11.55 -6.33 -12.40
C HIS A 382 12.32 -7.02 -11.27
N GLY A 383 11.66 -7.45 -10.20
CA GLY A 383 12.32 -7.97 -9.00
C GLY A 383 12.87 -6.85 -8.12
N GLN A 384 13.21 -7.17 -6.87
CA GLN A 384 13.72 -6.16 -5.92
C GLN A 384 15.14 -5.68 -6.28
N GLY A 385 15.96 -6.57 -6.82
CA GLY A 385 17.32 -6.29 -7.29
C GLY A 385 17.40 -6.06 -8.80
N GLY A 386 16.27 -6.01 -9.52
CA GLY A 386 16.28 -5.92 -10.98
C GLY A 386 16.58 -7.24 -11.69
N GLU A 387 16.46 -8.38 -11.02
CA GLU A 387 16.70 -9.72 -11.55
C GLU A 387 15.67 -10.19 -12.60
N GLY A 388 14.53 -9.50 -12.71
CA GLY A 388 13.41 -9.86 -13.57
C GLY A 388 12.49 -10.90 -12.93
N ALA A 389 11.33 -11.12 -13.55
CA ALA A 389 10.34 -12.07 -13.05
C ALA A 389 9.73 -12.91 -14.19
N ARG A 390 9.29 -14.11 -13.86
CA ARG A 390 8.49 -14.98 -14.74
C ARG A 390 7.26 -15.44 -13.98
N TYR A 391 6.09 -15.12 -14.51
CA TYR A 391 4.82 -15.62 -13.98
C TYR A 391 4.14 -16.51 -15.04
N PRO A 392 3.47 -17.59 -14.62
CA PRO A 392 2.73 -18.45 -15.54
C PRO A 392 1.75 -17.65 -16.41
N GLY A 393 1.74 -17.93 -17.72
CA GLY A 393 0.85 -17.26 -18.68
C GLY A 393 1.23 -15.82 -19.03
N LEU A 394 2.32 -15.27 -18.48
CA LEU A 394 2.82 -13.93 -18.80
C LEU A 394 4.17 -14.01 -19.52
N ALA A 395 4.40 -13.07 -20.46
CA ALA A 395 5.71 -12.90 -21.07
C ALA A 395 6.75 -12.54 -19.99
N PRO A 396 8.01 -13.00 -20.11
CA PRO A 396 9.05 -12.71 -19.11
C PRO A 396 9.27 -11.21 -18.92
N PHE A 397 9.43 -10.80 -17.66
CA PHE A 397 9.84 -9.46 -17.30
C PHE A 397 11.37 -9.37 -17.25
N PRO A 398 11.98 -8.37 -17.90
CA PRO A 398 13.42 -8.38 -18.12
C PRO A 398 14.22 -8.02 -16.86
N ALA A 399 15.38 -8.65 -16.73
CA ALA A 399 16.39 -8.34 -15.72
C ALA A 399 17.08 -7.00 -16.02
N ILE A 400 16.62 -5.91 -15.40
CA ILE A 400 17.14 -4.54 -15.59
C ILE A 400 18.29 -4.19 -14.63
N GLY A 401 18.54 -4.99 -13.60
CA GLY A 401 19.74 -4.95 -12.77
C GLY A 401 20.93 -5.68 -13.40
N ASN A 402 20.74 -6.30 -14.58
CA ASN A 402 21.78 -7.06 -15.26
C ASN A 402 22.98 -6.16 -15.64
N PRO A 403 24.23 -6.55 -15.31
CA PRO A 403 25.40 -5.74 -15.57
C PRO A 403 25.64 -5.47 -17.07
N ASP A 404 25.39 -6.44 -17.95
CA ASP A 404 25.59 -6.25 -19.40
C ASP A 404 24.55 -5.27 -19.98
N PHE A 405 23.36 -5.20 -19.38
CA PHE A 405 22.39 -4.15 -19.72
C PHE A 405 22.83 -2.78 -19.20
N LEU A 406 23.23 -2.68 -17.93
CA LEU A 406 23.57 -1.40 -17.31
C LEU A 406 24.89 -0.80 -17.82
N GLU A 407 25.84 -1.62 -18.30
CA GLU A 407 27.04 -1.14 -18.98
C GLU A 407 26.69 -0.43 -20.31
N LEU A 408 25.64 -0.88 -21.02
CA LEU A 408 25.34 -0.45 -22.39
C LEU A 408 24.15 0.51 -22.52
N ALA A 409 23.15 0.39 -21.67
CA ALA A 409 21.97 1.24 -21.71
C ALA A 409 22.36 2.63 -21.21
N SER A 410 22.05 3.70 -21.97
CA SER A 410 22.25 5.07 -21.52
C SER A 410 21.14 5.52 -20.56
N ASP A 411 21.38 6.57 -19.77
CA ASP A 411 20.36 7.15 -18.89
C ASP A 411 19.15 7.64 -19.69
N GLU A 412 19.39 8.24 -20.87
CA GLU A 412 18.36 8.60 -21.85
C GLU A 412 17.46 7.40 -22.22
N LEU A 413 18.07 6.24 -22.51
CA LEU A 413 17.31 5.03 -22.86
C LEU A 413 16.44 4.55 -21.71
N ILE A 414 16.97 4.56 -20.47
CA ILE A 414 16.22 4.14 -19.28
C ILE A 414 15.10 5.15 -19.00
N ALA A 415 15.41 6.44 -18.95
CA ALA A 415 14.46 7.51 -18.67
C ALA A 415 13.30 7.54 -19.68
N GLU A 416 13.60 7.46 -20.98
CA GLU A 416 12.57 7.46 -22.03
C GLU A 416 11.73 6.17 -21.98
N THR A 417 12.34 5.03 -21.62
CA THR A 417 11.60 3.77 -21.42
C THR A 417 10.65 3.86 -20.21
N VAL A 418 11.07 4.49 -19.11
CA VAL A 418 10.21 4.71 -17.94
C VAL A 418 9.09 5.69 -18.31
N LYS A 419 9.44 6.82 -18.91
CA LYS A 419 8.50 7.90 -19.25
C LYS A 419 7.42 7.44 -20.25
N SER A 420 7.81 6.77 -21.33
CA SER A 420 6.90 6.42 -22.42
C SER A 420 6.50 4.95 -22.45
N GLY A 421 7.00 4.15 -21.50
CA GLY A 421 6.74 2.73 -21.42
C GLY A 421 7.23 1.97 -22.64
N ARG A 422 6.60 0.82 -22.90
CA ARG A 422 6.79 0.02 -24.11
C ARG A 422 5.42 -0.25 -24.74
N PRO A 423 4.90 0.62 -25.61
CA PRO A 423 3.61 0.41 -26.27
C PRO A 423 3.54 -0.96 -26.96
N GLY A 424 2.42 -1.66 -26.78
CA GLY A 424 2.24 -3.05 -27.22
C GLY A 424 2.90 -4.11 -26.33
N ARG A 425 3.49 -3.71 -25.19
CA ARG A 425 3.98 -4.59 -24.12
C ARG A 425 3.42 -4.12 -22.78
N ARG A 426 3.59 -4.94 -21.74
CA ARG A 426 3.08 -4.67 -20.39
C ARG A 426 3.86 -3.63 -19.58
N MET A 427 4.91 -3.01 -20.12
CA MET A 427 5.59 -1.94 -19.40
C MET A 427 4.82 -0.64 -19.65
N PRO A 428 4.06 -0.12 -18.68
CA PRO A 428 3.24 1.06 -18.87
C PRO A 428 4.13 2.30 -18.98
N ALA A 429 3.54 3.39 -19.48
CA ALA A 429 4.17 4.70 -19.46
C ALA A 429 4.01 5.31 -18.06
N TRP A 430 5.13 5.70 -17.45
CA TRP A 430 5.16 6.35 -16.15
C TRP A 430 5.46 7.85 -16.23
N GLY A 431 5.33 8.49 -17.40
CA GLY A 431 5.41 9.95 -17.50
C GLY A 431 4.26 10.65 -16.77
N GLU A 432 4.22 11.99 -16.81
CA GLU A 432 3.27 12.80 -16.03
C GLU A 432 1.77 12.58 -16.36
N GLN A 433 1.44 11.81 -17.40
CA GLN A 433 0.03 11.53 -17.73
C GLN A 433 -0.56 10.45 -16.81
N GLU A 434 -1.86 10.60 -16.50
CA GLU A 434 -2.72 9.59 -15.85
C GLU A 434 -2.16 8.93 -14.58
N GLY A 435 -1.51 9.71 -13.71
CA GLY A 435 -1.05 9.19 -12.42
C GLY A 435 0.35 8.61 -12.40
N GLY A 436 1.19 8.97 -13.37
CA GLY A 436 2.59 8.56 -13.41
C GLY A 436 3.55 9.43 -12.57
N LEU A 437 4.83 9.29 -12.89
CA LEU A 437 5.98 9.88 -12.21
C LEU A 437 6.37 11.24 -12.81
N ARG A 438 6.81 12.13 -11.93
CA ARG A 438 7.39 13.43 -12.25
C ARG A 438 8.81 13.27 -12.81
N PRO A 439 9.32 14.22 -13.60
CA PRO A 439 10.69 14.17 -14.13
C PRO A 439 11.77 13.93 -13.07
N ALA A 440 11.65 14.56 -11.90
CA ALA A 440 12.57 14.35 -10.78
C ALA A 440 12.48 12.94 -10.17
N GLU A 441 11.27 12.36 -10.14
CA GLU A 441 11.01 10.99 -9.68
C GLU A 441 11.59 9.98 -10.68
N ILE A 442 11.41 10.21 -11.99
CA ILE A 442 12.04 9.39 -13.05
C ILE A 442 13.56 9.43 -12.92
N ALA A 443 14.16 10.62 -12.72
CA ALA A 443 15.59 10.74 -12.51
C ALA A 443 16.07 9.99 -11.24
N ALA A 444 15.27 10.00 -10.17
CA ALA A 444 15.57 9.22 -8.96
C ALA A 444 15.51 7.70 -9.22
N VAL A 445 14.52 7.22 -9.98
CA VAL A 445 14.44 5.81 -10.42
C VAL A 445 15.65 5.44 -11.27
N VAL A 446 16.06 6.27 -12.24
CA VAL A 446 17.24 6.01 -13.08
C VAL A 446 18.50 5.87 -12.22
N ARG A 447 18.72 6.79 -11.26
CA ARG A 447 19.84 6.69 -10.32
C ARG A 447 19.80 5.40 -9.49
N HIS A 448 18.62 4.99 -9.03
CA HIS A 448 18.48 3.74 -8.29
C HIS A 448 18.78 2.52 -9.15
N VAL A 449 18.22 2.46 -10.38
CA VAL A 449 18.48 1.37 -11.35
C VAL A 449 19.98 1.26 -11.66
N ARG A 450 20.70 2.37 -11.77
CA ARG A 450 22.17 2.36 -11.89
C ARG A 450 22.86 1.74 -10.68
N GLY A 451 22.34 2.01 -9.48
CA GLY A 451 22.86 1.45 -8.22
C GLY A 451 22.56 -0.03 -8.01
N LEU A 452 21.74 -0.67 -8.84
CA LEU A 452 21.48 -2.12 -8.77
C LEU A 452 22.69 -2.97 -9.20
N SER A 453 23.67 -2.37 -9.88
CA SER A 453 24.90 -3.02 -10.28
C SER A 453 26.10 -2.10 -10.02
N SER A 454 27.28 -2.70 -9.82
CA SER A 454 28.52 -1.96 -9.61
C SER A 454 29.19 -1.53 -10.93
N VAL A 455 28.62 -1.88 -12.09
CA VAL A 455 29.20 -1.55 -13.40
C VAL A 455 28.81 -0.13 -13.84
N ALA A 456 29.80 0.61 -14.34
CA ALA A 456 29.56 1.93 -14.92
C ALA A 456 29.03 1.82 -16.36
N TYR A 457 28.16 2.75 -16.74
CA TYR A 457 27.76 2.92 -18.14
C TYR A 457 28.99 3.29 -18.99
N ARG A 458 29.16 2.60 -20.12
CA ARG A 458 30.25 2.81 -21.06
C ARG A 458 29.72 3.43 -22.36
N PRO A 459 29.91 4.74 -22.57
CA PRO A 459 29.40 5.41 -23.76
C PRO A 459 30.07 4.89 -25.03
N ASP A 460 29.29 4.74 -26.10
CA ASP A 460 29.81 4.53 -27.46
C ASP A 460 30.18 5.90 -28.05
N ALA A 461 31.43 6.07 -28.48
CA ALA A 461 31.92 7.31 -29.08
C ALA A 461 31.35 7.54 -30.50
N ARG A 462 30.80 6.50 -31.13
CA ARG A 462 30.21 6.60 -32.47
C ARG A 462 28.88 7.38 -32.43
N PRO A 463 28.47 8.00 -33.56
CA PRO A 463 27.18 8.64 -33.67
C PRO A 463 26.03 7.70 -33.32
N ARG A 464 24.94 8.23 -32.76
CA ARG A 464 23.76 7.43 -32.34
C ARG A 464 23.19 6.48 -33.42
N ARG A 465 23.36 6.83 -34.70
CA ARG A 465 22.93 6.07 -35.89
C ARG A 465 24.11 5.88 -36.86
N TRP A 466 24.94 4.88 -36.62
CA TRP A 466 26.15 4.63 -37.40
C TRP A 466 26.07 3.40 -38.31
N ALA A 467 25.16 2.45 -38.08
CA ALA A 467 25.10 1.20 -38.84
C ALA A 467 24.74 1.43 -40.32
N ARG A 468 25.47 0.75 -41.22
CA ARG A 468 25.39 0.77 -42.69
C ARG A 468 25.64 -0.64 -43.26
N GLY A 469 24.84 -1.62 -42.87
CA GLY A 469 24.89 -2.98 -43.40
C GLY A 469 23.87 -3.26 -44.51
N ASP A 470 23.90 -4.48 -45.05
CA ASP A 470 22.95 -4.96 -46.08
C ASP A 470 21.63 -5.40 -45.41
N VAL A 471 20.53 -4.76 -45.80
CA VAL A 471 19.18 -5.04 -45.24
C VAL A 471 18.71 -6.46 -45.57
N ALA A 472 18.96 -6.96 -46.78
CA ALA A 472 18.52 -8.28 -47.20
C ALA A 472 19.30 -9.37 -46.44
N GLN A 473 20.61 -9.18 -46.29
CA GLN A 473 21.43 -10.05 -45.44
C GLN A 473 20.98 -10.00 -43.98
N GLY A 474 20.75 -8.80 -43.45
CA GLY A 474 20.25 -8.60 -42.08
C GLY A 474 18.92 -9.29 -41.83
N ALA A 475 17.99 -9.24 -42.79
CA ALA A 475 16.70 -9.92 -42.72
C ALA A 475 16.85 -11.45 -42.68
N GLN A 476 17.72 -12.02 -43.51
CA GLN A 476 18.00 -13.46 -43.52
C GLN A 476 18.62 -13.93 -42.19
N LEU A 477 19.61 -13.21 -41.70
CA LEU A 477 20.26 -13.49 -40.42
C LEU A 477 19.25 -13.37 -39.26
N TYR A 478 18.44 -12.31 -39.24
CA TYR A 478 17.40 -12.12 -38.24
C TYR A 478 16.38 -13.27 -38.24
N ALA A 479 15.91 -13.70 -39.41
CA ALA A 479 14.97 -14.80 -39.54
C ALA A 479 15.53 -16.11 -38.95
N SER A 480 16.82 -16.39 -39.20
CA SER A 480 17.47 -17.62 -38.72
C SER A 480 17.80 -17.61 -37.23
N ALA A 481 18.13 -16.44 -36.66
CA ALA A 481 18.80 -16.34 -35.36
C ALA A 481 18.01 -15.58 -34.28
N CYS A 482 17.07 -14.72 -34.68
CA CYS A 482 16.41 -13.77 -33.78
C CYS A 482 14.89 -13.96 -33.73
N ALA A 483 14.27 -14.29 -34.86
CA ALA A 483 12.82 -14.34 -35.03
C ALA A 483 12.12 -15.35 -34.10
N GLY A 484 12.80 -16.43 -33.69
CA GLY A 484 12.24 -17.42 -32.77
C GLY A 484 11.84 -16.83 -31.41
N CYS A 485 12.61 -15.87 -30.88
CA CYS A 485 12.31 -15.21 -29.62
C CYS A 485 11.63 -13.84 -29.81
N HIS A 486 12.07 -13.09 -30.83
CA HIS A 486 11.63 -11.70 -31.04
C HIS A 486 10.48 -11.56 -32.04
N GLY A 487 10.02 -12.65 -32.65
CA GLY A 487 8.99 -12.67 -33.67
C GLY A 487 9.52 -12.27 -35.06
N ALA A 488 8.86 -12.74 -36.12
CA ALA A 488 9.29 -12.52 -37.50
C ALA A 488 9.41 -11.04 -37.92
N ARG A 489 8.68 -10.13 -37.26
CA ARG A 489 8.68 -8.69 -37.50
C ARG A 489 9.08 -7.90 -36.25
N GLY A 490 9.82 -8.52 -35.31
CA GLY A 490 10.25 -7.86 -34.08
C GLY A 490 9.12 -7.51 -33.11
N GLN A 491 7.93 -8.10 -33.27
CA GLN A 491 6.76 -7.85 -32.42
C GLN A 491 6.94 -8.35 -30.97
N GLY A 492 7.95 -9.19 -30.72
CA GLY A 492 8.23 -9.80 -29.43
C GLY A 492 7.34 -11.00 -29.11
N ALA A 493 7.83 -11.85 -28.21
CA ALA A 493 7.12 -12.96 -27.59
C ALA A 493 7.83 -13.28 -26.28
N GLU A 494 8.58 -14.39 -26.23
CA GLU A 494 9.58 -14.67 -25.17
C GLU A 494 10.63 -13.55 -25.09
N GLY A 495 11.05 -13.01 -26.24
CA GLY A 495 11.97 -11.90 -26.34
C GLY A 495 11.28 -10.52 -26.31
N PRO A 496 11.98 -9.45 -25.89
CA PRO A 496 11.51 -8.06 -26.02
C PRO A 496 11.07 -7.71 -27.45
N MET A 497 10.09 -6.80 -27.57
CA MET A 497 9.65 -6.28 -28.87
C MET A 497 10.73 -5.35 -29.45
N LEU A 498 11.45 -5.81 -30.47
CA LEU A 498 12.52 -5.04 -31.12
C LEU A 498 11.98 -3.96 -32.06
N ALA A 499 10.78 -4.17 -32.63
CA ALA A 499 10.06 -3.17 -33.42
C ALA A 499 9.34 -2.12 -32.54
N ASN A 500 9.63 -2.06 -31.23
CA ASN A 500 8.98 -1.11 -30.33
C ASN A 500 9.45 0.32 -30.64
N PRO A 501 8.52 1.29 -30.80
CA PRO A 501 8.88 2.62 -31.28
C PRO A 501 9.73 3.40 -30.26
N VAL A 502 9.48 3.20 -28.96
CA VAL A 502 10.30 3.80 -27.89
C VAL A 502 11.71 3.21 -27.91
N LEU A 503 11.85 1.90 -28.10
CA LEU A 503 13.17 1.24 -28.21
C LEU A 503 13.94 1.79 -29.40
N LEU A 504 13.33 1.78 -30.58
CA LEU A 504 13.99 2.23 -31.80
C LEU A 504 14.41 3.69 -31.65
N ARG A 505 13.52 4.58 -31.19
CA ARG A 505 13.85 5.99 -30.99
C ARG A 505 14.93 6.24 -29.94
N ALA A 506 14.99 5.47 -28.84
CA ALA A 506 15.85 5.74 -27.68
C ALA A 506 17.16 4.91 -27.63
N ALA A 507 17.21 3.72 -28.23
CA ALA A 507 18.43 2.90 -28.31
C ALA A 507 19.42 3.42 -29.37
N THR A 508 20.71 3.46 -29.05
CA THR A 508 21.79 3.71 -30.03
C THR A 508 22.07 2.45 -30.85
N ASP A 509 22.68 2.61 -32.03
CA ASP A 509 23.15 1.44 -32.80
C ASP A 509 24.22 0.66 -32.03
N GLY A 510 25.07 1.36 -31.26
CA GLY A 510 26.03 0.76 -30.34
C GLY A 510 25.37 -0.18 -29.33
N TYR A 511 24.29 0.26 -28.68
CA TYR A 511 23.54 -0.57 -27.74
C TYR A 511 22.99 -1.84 -28.40
N LEU A 512 22.41 -1.73 -29.60
CA LEU A 512 21.86 -2.87 -30.33
C LEU A 512 22.96 -3.84 -30.77
N ALA A 513 24.00 -3.33 -31.43
CA ALA A 513 25.12 -4.13 -31.91
C ALA A 513 25.83 -4.85 -30.78
N GLU A 514 26.07 -4.17 -29.66
CA GLU A 514 26.78 -4.74 -28.52
C GLU A 514 25.92 -5.73 -27.74
N THR A 515 24.60 -5.51 -27.65
CA THR A 515 23.66 -6.50 -27.12
C THR A 515 23.62 -7.76 -27.99
N ILE A 516 23.66 -7.63 -29.32
CA ILE A 516 23.75 -8.80 -30.23
C ILE A 516 25.10 -9.50 -30.06
N ARG A 517 26.19 -8.74 -29.97
CA ARG A 517 27.54 -9.30 -29.90
C ARG A 517 27.79 -10.09 -28.61
N ARG A 518 27.52 -9.49 -27.45
CA ARG A 518 27.79 -10.09 -26.12
C ARG A 518 26.61 -10.83 -25.50
N GLY A 519 25.39 -10.51 -25.91
CA GLY A 519 24.20 -10.96 -25.22
C GLY A 519 24.07 -10.31 -23.84
N ARG A 520 23.31 -10.97 -22.96
CA ARG A 520 23.17 -10.63 -21.55
C ARG A 520 23.33 -11.90 -20.73
N ARG A 521 24.38 -11.96 -19.91
CA ARG A 521 24.71 -13.10 -19.07
C ARG A 521 23.55 -13.43 -18.14
N GLY A 522 23.31 -14.73 -17.95
CA GLY A 522 22.20 -15.22 -17.12
C GLY A 522 20.81 -15.05 -17.73
N THR A 523 20.70 -14.71 -19.03
CA THR A 523 19.41 -14.58 -19.72
C THR A 523 19.38 -15.40 -21.01
N ALA A 524 18.20 -15.52 -21.63
CA ALA A 524 18.03 -16.19 -22.93
C ALA A 524 18.64 -15.40 -24.10
N MET A 525 18.95 -14.11 -23.93
CA MET A 525 19.62 -13.31 -24.96
C MET A 525 21.12 -13.63 -24.96
N VAL A 526 21.51 -14.68 -25.67
CA VAL A 526 22.92 -15.09 -25.81
C VAL A 526 23.70 -14.17 -26.74
N GLY A 527 25.02 -14.12 -26.57
CA GLY A 527 25.92 -13.36 -27.44
C GLY A 527 26.29 -14.11 -28.71
N PHE A 528 26.43 -13.39 -29.81
CA PHE A 528 26.72 -13.93 -31.13
C PHE A 528 28.20 -13.84 -31.54
N GLU A 529 29.07 -13.24 -30.71
CA GLU A 529 30.51 -13.14 -30.97
C GLU A 529 31.24 -14.49 -30.96
N ARG A 530 30.74 -15.46 -30.17
CA ARG A 530 31.34 -16.81 -30.04
C ARG A 530 30.43 -17.86 -30.67
N PRO A 531 31.00 -18.92 -31.27
CA PRO A 531 30.23 -20.06 -31.73
C PRO A 531 29.68 -20.88 -30.55
N THR A 532 28.58 -21.57 -30.78
CA THR A 532 28.03 -22.64 -29.94
C THR A 532 27.98 -23.94 -30.77
N PRO A 533 27.75 -25.12 -30.16
CA PRO A 533 27.61 -26.36 -30.91
C PRO A 533 26.53 -26.34 -32.00
N THR A 534 25.55 -25.44 -31.87
CA THR A 534 24.39 -25.33 -32.77
C THR A 534 24.41 -24.06 -33.62
N ARG A 535 25.40 -23.17 -33.48
CA ARG A 535 25.43 -21.87 -34.16
C ARG A 535 26.84 -21.32 -34.34
N ARG A 536 27.17 -20.84 -35.54
CA ARG A 536 28.43 -20.10 -35.78
C ARG A 536 28.44 -18.70 -35.15
N SER A 537 29.63 -18.14 -34.94
CA SER A 537 29.78 -16.71 -34.62
C SER A 537 29.34 -15.82 -35.79
N LEU A 538 28.87 -14.61 -35.46
CA LEU A 538 28.58 -13.56 -36.43
C LEU A 538 29.75 -12.58 -36.51
N GLU A 539 30.08 -12.15 -37.72
CA GLU A 539 31.06 -11.10 -37.97
C GLU A 539 30.48 -9.72 -37.63
N ALA A 540 31.36 -8.72 -37.46
CA ALA A 540 30.93 -7.36 -37.14
C ALA A 540 30.02 -6.75 -38.23
N SER A 541 30.34 -7.01 -39.50
CA SER A 541 29.53 -6.60 -40.67
C SER A 541 28.14 -7.24 -40.67
N GLU A 542 28.05 -8.52 -40.28
CA GLU A 542 26.77 -9.24 -40.18
C GLU A 542 25.89 -8.69 -39.06
N ILE A 543 26.49 -8.39 -37.90
CA ILE A 543 25.78 -7.72 -36.80
C ILE A 543 25.28 -6.35 -37.25
N GLU A 544 26.10 -5.60 -37.99
CA GLU A 544 25.72 -4.31 -38.56
C GLU A 544 24.55 -4.44 -39.54
N SER A 545 24.56 -5.43 -40.43
CA SER A 545 23.42 -5.78 -41.30
C SER A 545 22.14 -6.07 -40.51
N ILE A 546 22.22 -6.83 -39.41
CA ILE A 546 21.06 -7.09 -38.53
C ILE A 546 20.54 -5.78 -37.91
N VAL A 547 21.43 -4.92 -37.40
CA VAL A 547 21.03 -3.62 -36.83
C VAL A 547 20.38 -2.75 -37.90
N THR A 548 20.95 -2.67 -39.10
CA THR A 548 20.36 -1.93 -40.22
C THR A 548 18.98 -2.47 -40.60
N PHE A 549 18.77 -3.79 -40.57
CA PHE A 549 17.45 -4.39 -40.77
C PHE A 549 16.46 -4.01 -39.65
N ILE A 550 16.83 -4.13 -38.36
CA ILE A 550 15.96 -3.72 -37.23
C ILE A 550 15.53 -2.24 -37.36
N ARG A 551 16.41 -1.39 -37.91
CA ARG A 551 16.14 0.03 -38.13
C ARG A 551 15.14 0.32 -39.26
N THR A 552 14.80 -0.64 -40.13
CA THR A 552 13.77 -0.41 -41.15
C THR A 552 12.39 -0.21 -40.51
N TRP A 553 12.11 -0.89 -39.39
CA TRP A 553 10.86 -0.73 -38.62
C TRP A 553 10.68 0.64 -37.98
N GLU A 554 11.77 1.43 -37.85
CA GLU A 554 11.68 2.82 -37.41
C GLU A 554 11.08 3.72 -38.51
N ARG A 555 11.29 3.36 -39.78
CA ARG A 555 10.89 4.15 -40.97
C ARG A 555 9.49 3.80 -41.46
N GLU A 556 9.08 2.55 -41.33
CA GLU A 556 7.76 2.03 -41.71
C GLU A 556 6.59 2.59 -40.85
N ARG A 557 6.89 3.46 -39.88
CA ARG A 557 5.94 4.01 -38.89
C ARG A 557 5.88 5.54 -38.83
N LYS A 558 6.35 6.25 -39.87
CA LYS A 558 5.92 7.66 -40.03
C LYS A 558 4.39 7.68 -40.22
N PRO A 559 3.69 8.64 -39.59
CA PRO A 559 2.23 8.59 -39.38
C PRO A 559 1.43 8.37 -40.65
#